data_AF-A0AA88LFY2-F1
#
_entry.id   AF-A0AA88LFY2-F1
#
_cell.length_a   1.000
_cell.length_b   1.000
_cell.length_c   1.000
_cell.angle_alpha   90.00
_cell.angle_beta   90.00
_cell.angle_gamma   90.00
#
_symmetry.space_group_name_H-M   'P 1'
#
loop_
_entity.id
_entity.type
_entity.pdbx_description
1 polymer ?
#
loop_
_entity_poly.entity_id
_entity_poly.type
_entity_poly.pdbx_seq_one_letter_code
_entity_poly.pdbx_strand_id
1 'polypeptide(L)'
;MLSPLVTWVKTFVPSDADMHLDFTELLDGVFLNDIMTQINPSVTPQAANTVNRDPSQRIQSLNFLVQQIKTYYVDHLRQLIMIPLPNVLLLGRTPYCEQSLEEMKKLLLLLLGCAVQCEKKEAYIERIQTLDFDTKAAIAAHIQELTHSQENVLDLQWLESSEMQPDELEAAARNLAKHLRHLLDQRDAHLDIIADLMQEKESVASLLSSPSSPQSSYSPSIQEPQKTGTQQHLAVELADSKAKIRRLRQELEEKSEQMLDCRHELENMEAELKRIQQENSQLLVDARAARTYRDELDSLRERAIKADKLESEVGRYREQLHKMEFYKAKVEELKEDNRVLQETKEVLEDQLEGWRARSDKIHQLEKHGLLLKAQVHDMEQAREADRRRIEELQEENLALCLAQRRSMEESQHLGWELEQLSKTTDNAQDQQTLSEEVSERARSRMLKLEKENQSLLKTLEEVRAASLSNSKQPKHSHHCECDHVCNSNNCTSSTDQNQNSDFHQQLETEKLQGVRARSSTRTIQSFIFGRKDS
;
A
#
# COMPACT_ATOMS: atom_id res chain seq x y z
N MET A 1 21.51 -6.91 54.19
CA MET A 1 20.97 -6.18 53.02
C MET A 1 20.06 -7.12 52.25
N LEU A 2 18.75 -6.93 52.34
CA LEU A 2 17.77 -7.69 51.55
C LEU A 2 17.65 -6.98 50.19
N SER A 3 18.57 -7.27 49.27
CA SER A 3 18.44 -6.81 47.88
C SER A 3 17.42 -7.70 47.16
N PRO A 4 16.42 -7.14 46.47
CA PRO A 4 15.43 -7.90 45.71
C PRO A 4 16.06 -8.88 44.71
N LEU A 5 17.17 -8.48 44.09
CA LEU A 5 17.92 -9.33 43.17
C LEU A 5 18.59 -10.52 43.87
N VAL A 6 19.12 -10.31 45.08
CA VAL A 6 19.68 -11.41 45.89
C VAL A 6 18.58 -12.37 46.32
N THR A 7 17.41 -11.85 46.72
CA THR A 7 16.23 -12.67 47.05
C THR A 7 15.76 -13.49 45.85
N TRP A 8 15.80 -12.93 44.63
CA TRP A 8 15.53 -13.69 43.41
C TRP A 8 16.56 -14.81 43.18
N VAL A 9 17.85 -14.52 43.31
CA VAL A 9 18.92 -15.53 43.16
C VAL A 9 18.76 -16.67 44.18
N LYS A 10 18.27 -16.39 45.39
CA LYS A 10 17.97 -17.43 46.41
C LYS A 10 16.94 -18.46 45.95
N THR A 11 16.07 -18.13 45.00
CA THR A 11 15.06 -19.09 44.46
C THR A 11 15.67 -20.24 43.66
N PHE A 12 16.97 -20.17 43.34
CA PHE A 12 17.71 -21.22 42.64
C PHE A 12 18.35 -22.25 43.60
N VAL A 13 18.33 -21.98 44.91
CA VAL A 13 18.83 -22.93 45.91
C VAL A 13 17.77 -24.03 46.12
N PRO A 14 18.13 -25.33 45.99
CA PRO A 14 17.19 -26.42 46.24
C PRO A 14 16.66 -26.40 47.68
N SER A 15 15.36 -26.62 47.87
CA SER A 15 14.74 -26.61 49.22
C SER A 15 15.28 -27.67 50.19
N ASP A 16 15.97 -28.70 49.68
CA ASP A 16 16.58 -29.77 50.47
C ASP A 16 18.04 -29.47 50.89
N ALA A 17 18.62 -28.38 50.39
CA ALA A 17 19.97 -27.95 50.75
C ALA A 17 19.90 -26.94 51.89
N ASP A 18 20.48 -27.27 53.05
CA ASP A 18 20.67 -26.38 54.21
C ASP A 18 21.75 -25.31 53.93
N MET A 19 21.64 -24.65 52.77
CA MET A 19 22.58 -23.65 52.26
C MET A 19 21.97 -22.26 52.45
N HIS A 20 22.49 -21.53 53.43
CA HIS A 20 22.12 -20.14 53.63
C HIS A 20 22.90 -19.25 52.65
N LEU A 21 22.32 -18.99 51.49
CA LEU A 21 22.96 -18.15 50.46
C LEU A 21 23.22 -16.73 50.99
N ASP A 22 24.48 -16.45 51.29
CA ASP A 22 24.97 -15.15 51.71
C ASP A 22 25.71 -14.45 50.56
N PHE A 23 25.85 -13.12 50.67
CA PHE A 23 26.56 -12.32 49.68
C PHE A 23 27.96 -12.88 49.36
N THR A 24 28.64 -13.44 50.36
CA THR A 24 29.96 -14.06 50.22
C THR A 24 29.99 -15.24 49.24
N GLU A 25 28.88 -15.98 49.11
CA GLU A 25 28.75 -17.13 48.21
C GLU A 25 28.52 -16.71 46.76
N LEU A 26 28.09 -15.46 46.53
CA LEU A 26 27.99 -14.90 45.17
C LEU A 26 29.33 -14.38 44.65
N LEU A 27 30.28 -14.09 45.56
CA LEU A 27 31.52 -13.40 45.21
C LEU A 27 32.42 -14.24 44.32
N ASP A 28 32.49 -15.55 44.51
CA ASP A 28 33.34 -16.43 43.71
C ASP A 28 32.82 -16.67 42.28
N GLY A 29 31.59 -16.23 41.99
CA GLY A 29 30.95 -16.33 40.68
C GLY A 29 30.53 -17.76 40.31
N VAL A 30 30.82 -18.78 41.10
CA VAL A 30 30.55 -20.19 40.75
C VAL A 30 29.05 -20.43 40.66
N PHE A 31 28.32 -20.05 41.72
CA PHE A 31 26.86 -20.21 41.77
C PHE A 31 26.15 -19.43 40.65
N LEU A 32 26.64 -18.23 40.32
CA LEU A 32 26.07 -17.41 39.25
C LEU A 32 26.36 -17.99 37.85
N ASN A 33 27.52 -18.62 37.65
CA ASN A 33 27.84 -19.36 36.43
C ASN A 33 26.95 -20.60 36.27
N ASP A 34 26.62 -21.30 37.35
CA ASP A 34 25.68 -22.42 37.32
C ASP A 34 24.28 -21.95 36.90
N ILE A 35 23.82 -20.81 37.42
CA ILE A 35 22.56 -20.18 36.99
C ILE A 35 22.61 -19.83 35.50
N MET A 36 23.71 -19.21 35.03
CA MET A 36 23.86 -18.85 33.61
C MET A 36 23.85 -20.09 32.71
N THR A 37 24.44 -21.20 33.16
CA THR A 37 24.45 -22.48 32.44
C THR A 37 23.04 -23.10 32.37
N GLN A 38 22.21 -22.93 33.41
CA GLN A 38 20.79 -23.33 33.37
C GLN A 38 19.99 -22.48 32.37
N ILE A 39 20.27 -21.18 32.30
CA ILE A 39 19.62 -20.23 31.37
C ILE A 39 20.04 -20.52 29.92
N ASN A 40 21.33 -20.80 29.70
CA ASN A 40 21.88 -21.11 28.38
C ASN A 40 22.70 -22.42 28.37
N PRO A 41 22.06 -23.58 28.14
CA PRO A 41 22.71 -24.89 28.16
C PRO A 41 23.68 -25.15 26.99
N SER A 42 23.72 -24.27 25.99
CA SER A 42 24.52 -24.46 24.76
C SER A 42 26.03 -24.26 24.98
N VAL A 43 26.44 -23.74 26.13
CA VAL A 43 27.84 -23.50 26.46
C VAL A 43 28.42 -24.72 27.17
N THR A 44 29.52 -25.28 26.65
CA THR A 44 30.25 -26.39 27.29
C THR A 44 30.63 -26.03 28.73
N PRO A 45 30.27 -26.86 29.73
CA PRO A 45 30.65 -26.60 31.12
C PRO A 45 32.17 -26.67 31.23
N GLN A 46 32.80 -25.53 31.52
CA GLN A 46 34.20 -25.52 31.91
C GLN A 46 34.28 -26.18 33.28
N ALA A 47 34.99 -27.30 33.38
CA ALA A 47 35.11 -28.07 34.62
C ALA A 47 35.49 -27.12 35.78
N ALA A 48 34.59 -26.98 36.75
CA ALA A 48 34.79 -26.19 37.95
C ALA A 48 35.92 -26.82 38.78
N ASN A 49 37.15 -26.45 38.48
CA ASN A 49 38.29 -26.83 39.29
C ASN A 49 38.24 -26.03 40.59
N THR A 50 37.87 -26.73 41.67
CA THR A 50 38.24 -26.49 43.07
C THR A 50 38.24 -25.04 43.55
N VAL A 51 37.22 -24.73 44.37
CA VAL A 51 37.09 -23.57 45.25
C VAL A 51 38.44 -23.14 45.84
N ASN A 52 38.97 -22.00 45.41
CA ASN A 52 39.99 -21.27 46.16
C ASN A 52 39.60 -19.80 46.27
N ARG A 53 39.69 -19.24 47.48
CA ARG A 53 39.28 -17.87 47.81
C ARG A 53 40.23 -16.78 47.26
N ASP A 54 41.10 -17.14 46.33
CA ASP A 54 42.08 -16.23 45.73
C ASP A 54 41.36 -15.18 44.86
N PRO A 55 41.61 -13.88 45.08
CA PRO A 55 41.15 -12.82 44.19
C PRO A 55 41.36 -13.11 42.70
N SER A 56 42.46 -13.77 42.32
CA SER A 56 42.76 -14.07 40.92
C SER A 56 41.76 -15.03 40.28
N GLN A 57 41.39 -16.10 40.99
CA GLN A 57 40.42 -17.08 40.53
C GLN A 57 38.99 -16.50 40.53
N ARG A 58 38.67 -15.69 41.54
CA ARG A 58 37.42 -14.93 41.59
C ARG A 58 37.23 -14.06 40.36
N ILE A 59 38.27 -13.28 40.02
CA ILE A 59 38.27 -12.41 38.83
C ILE A 59 38.05 -13.23 37.57
N GLN A 60 38.71 -14.39 37.44
CA GLN A 60 38.57 -15.26 36.28
C GLN A 60 37.15 -15.81 36.13
N SER A 61 36.56 -16.30 37.22
CA SER A 61 35.20 -16.85 37.27
C SER A 61 34.13 -15.79 36.94
N LEU A 62 34.25 -14.60 37.55
CA LEU A 62 33.35 -13.48 37.27
C LEU A 62 33.51 -12.93 35.84
N ASN A 63 34.75 -12.88 35.32
CA ASN A 63 34.98 -12.46 33.93
C ASN A 63 34.33 -13.45 32.95
N PHE A 64 34.50 -14.75 33.19
CA PHE A 64 33.83 -15.78 32.39
C PHE A 64 32.31 -15.59 32.37
N LEU A 65 31.69 -15.36 33.53
CA LEU A 65 30.26 -15.07 33.64
C LEU A 65 29.85 -13.81 32.84
N VAL A 66 30.60 -12.71 32.99
CA VAL A 66 30.32 -11.46 32.25
C VAL A 66 30.42 -11.68 30.75
N GLN A 67 31.39 -12.48 30.27
CA GLN A 67 31.48 -12.84 28.85
C GLN A 67 30.29 -13.68 28.41
N GLN A 68 29.89 -14.70 29.18
CA GLN A 68 28.71 -15.51 28.85
C GLN A 68 27.45 -14.67 28.74
N ILE A 69 27.22 -13.77 29.69
CA ILE A 69 26.11 -12.83 29.69
C ILE A 69 26.18 -11.95 28.43
N LYS A 70 27.33 -11.32 28.16
CA LYS A 70 27.51 -10.44 26.99
C LYS A 70 27.22 -11.18 25.67
N THR A 71 27.78 -12.36 25.50
CA THR A 71 27.56 -13.21 24.32
C THR A 71 26.09 -13.59 24.19
N TYR A 72 25.41 -13.90 25.30
CA TYR A 72 23.98 -14.19 25.29
C TYR A 72 23.12 -13.02 24.80
N TYR A 73 23.37 -11.81 25.31
CA TYR A 73 22.67 -10.60 24.85
C TYR A 73 22.86 -10.37 23.35
N VAL A 74 24.09 -10.47 22.85
CA VAL A 74 24.39 -10.20 21.43
C VAL A 74 23.86 -11.31 20.51
N ASP A 75 24.18 -12.57 20.81
CA ASP A 75 23.94 -13.68 19.87
C ASP A 75 22.51 -14.21 19.93
N HIS A 76 21.93 -14.27 21.14
CA HIS A 76 20.61 -14.87 21.38
C HIS A 76 19.51 -13.82 21.47
N LEU A 77 19.74 -12.75 22.24
CA LEU A 77 18.73 -11.69 22.40
C LEU A 77 18.77 -10.64 21.29
N ARG A 78 19.85 -10.60 20.49
CA ARG A 78 20.10 -9.56 19.47
C ARG A 78 20.03 -8.16 20.08
N GLN A 79 20.64 -7.99 21.24
CA GLN A 79 20.64 -6.77 22.03
C GLN A 79 22.08 -6.38 22.41
N LEU A 80 22.39 -5.09 22.37
CA LEU A 80 23.66 -4.53 22.83
C LEU A 80 23.49 -3.94 24.23
N ILE A 81 24.31 -4.38 25.18
CA ILE A 81 24.34 -3.80 26.53
C ILE A 81 25.00 -2.42 26.46
N MET A 82 24.26 -1.38 26.82
CA MET A 82 24.70 0.02 26.80
C MET A 82 25.22 0.49 28.15
N ILE A 83 24.76 -0.12 29.25
CA ILE A 83 25.33 0.13 30.58
C ILE A 83 26.79 -0.37 30.65
N PRO A 84 27.66 0.28 31.45
CA PRO A 84 29.00 -0.23 31.72
C PRO A 84 28.95 -1.65 32.30
N LEU A 85 29.73 -2.56 31.73
CA LEU A 85 29.82 -3.93 32.21
C LEU A 85 30.36 -3.98 33.66
N PRO A 86 29.95 -4.98 34.47
CA PRO A 86 30.40 -5.10 35.86
C PRO A 86 31.93 -5.13 35.97
N ASN A 87 32.49 -4.31 36.86
CA ASN A 87 33.93 -4.26 37.10
C ASN A 87 34.40 -5.46 37.93
N VAL A 88 34.76 -6.55 37.24
CA VAL A 88 35.21 -7.81 37.85
C VAL A 88 36.51 -7.67 38.65
N LEU A 89 37.37 -6.69 38.35
CA LEU A 89 38.59 -6.44 39.11
C LEU A 89 38.25 -5.88 40.50
N LEU A 90 37.26 -4.98 40.57
CA LEU A 90 36.80 -4.39 41.81
C LEU A 90 36.12 -5.43 42.70
N LEU A 91 35.20 -6.22 42.13
CA LEU A 91 34.56 -7.37 42.79
C LEU A 91 35.59 -8.41 43.26
N GLY A 92 36.62 -8.64 42.44
CA GLY A 92 37.73 -9.53 42.71
C GLY A 92 38.54 -9.15 43.94
N ARG A 93 39.04 -7.91 43.96
CA ARG A 93 40.04 -7.43 44.91
C ARG A 93 39.47 -6.81 46.18
N THR A 94 38.34 -6.10 46.08
CA THR A 94 37.73 -5.34 47.18
C THR A 94 36.21 -5.57 47.25
N PRO A 95 35.75 -6.81 47.51
CA PRO A 95 34.33 -7.19 47.36
C PRO A 95 33.36 -6.52 48.34
N TYR A 96 33.85 -5.96 49.44
CA TYR A 96 33.01 -5.44 50.54
C TYR A 96 32.88 -3.91 50.57
N CYS A 97 33.33 -3.20 49.54
CA CYS A 97 33.10 -1.76 49.42
C CYS A 97 31.75 -1.45 48.74
N GLU A 98 31.23 -0.24 48.96
CA GLU A 98 29.95 0.21 48.38
C GLU A 98 29.93 0.09 46.85
N GLN A 99 31.04 0.45 46.19
CA GLN A 99 31.17 0.34 44.74
C GLN A 99 31.05 -1.12 44.27
N SER A 100 31.66 -2.08 44.98
CA SER A 100 31.53 -3.51 44.66
C SER A 100 30.10 -4.02 44.82
N LEU A 101 29.33 -3.49 45.77
CA LEU A 101 27.91 -3.84 45.89
C LEU A 101 27.11 -3.37 44.66
N GLU A 102 27.41 -2.19 44.14
CA GLU A 102 26.78 -1.69 42.91
C GLU A 102 27.22 -2.51 41.67
N GLU A 103 28.49 -2.90 41.58
CA GLU A 103 28.96 -3.78 40.51
C GLU A 103 28.31 -5.17 40.57
N MET A 104 28.11 -5.72 41.77
CA MET A 104 27.37 -6.98 41.93
C MET A 104 25.91 -6.80 41.54
N LYS A 105 25.27 -5.68 41.90
CA LYS A 105 23.90 -5.37 41.48
C LYS A 105 23.78 -5.31 39.97
N LYS A 106 24.72 -4.68 39.25
CA LYS A 106 24.77 -4.68 37.78
C LYS A 106 24.87 -6.10 37.21
N LEU A 107 25.74 -6.93 37.80
CA LEU A 107 25.91 -8.33 37.39
C LEU A 107 24.61 -9.14 37.55
N LEU A 108 23.96 -9.04 38.70
CA LEU A 108 22.70 -9.72 38.98
C LEU A 108 21.55 -9.19 38.11
N LEU A 109 21.53 -7.88 37.83
CA LEU A 109 20.54 -7.24 36.96
C LEU A 109 20.65 -7.79 35.53
N LEU A 110 21.87 -7.87 34.98
CA LEU A 110 22.10 -8.42 33.66
C LEU A 110 21.73 -9.90 33.57
N LEU A 111 22.08 -10.70 34.59
CA LEU A 111 21.73 -12.12 34.68
C LEU A 111 20.21 -12.33 34.77
N LEU A 112 19.50 -11.50 35.54
CA LEU A 112 18.04 -11.49 35.57
C LEU A 112 17.47 -11.20 34.17
N GLY A 113 18.03 -10.21 33.46
CA GLY A 113 17.62 -9.88 32.11
C GLY A 113 17.82 -11.02 31.11
N CYS A 114 18.86 -11.87 31.28
CA CYS A 114 18.98 -13.12 30.53
C CYS A 114 17.85 -14.10 30.90
N ALA A 115 17.62 -14.33 32.19
CA ALA A 115 16.64 -15.29 32.68
C ALA A 115 15.21 -14.98 32.20
N VAL A 116 14.79 -13.72 32.24
CA VAL A 116 13.42 -13.33 31.85
C VAL A 116 13.21 -13.20 30.34
N GLN A 117 14.28 -13.26 29.55
CA GLN A 117 14.23 -13.19 28.07
C GLN A 117 14.67 -14.49 27.39
N CYS A 118 15.00 -15.54 28.16
CA CYS A 118 15.40 -16.83 27.61
C CYS A 118 14.21 -17.70 27.15
N GLU A 119 14.51 -18.83 26.51
CA GLU A 119 13.50 -19.79 26.03
C GLU A 119 12.64 -20.39 27.16
N LYS A 120 13.19 -20.49 28.37
CA LYS A 120 12.51 -21.01 29.57
C LYS A 120 12.05 -19.90 30.52
N LYS A 121 11.83 -18.68 30.01
CA LYS A 121 11.50 -17.50 30.81
C LYS A 121 10.30 -17.72 31.73
N GLU A 122 9.30 -18.49 31.33
CA GLU A 122 8.10 -18.78 32.12
C GLU A 122 8.46 -19.43 33.45
N ALA A 123 9.40 -20.39 33.46
CA ALA A 123 9.85 -21.06 34.68
C ALA A 123 10.62 -20.12 35.64
N TYR A 124 11.26 -19.08 35.12
CA TYR A 124 11.93 -18.07 35.94
C TYR A 124 10.94 -17.00 36.43
N ILE A 125 9.93 -16.66 35.64
CA ILE A 125 8.83 -15.77 36.03
C ILE A 125 7.99 -16.41 37.14
N GLU A 126 7.70 -17.71 37.04
CA GLU A 126 7.01 -18.46 38.11
C GLU A 126 7.78 -18.43 39.44
N ARG A 127 9.13 -18.52 39.40
CA ARG A 127 9.96 -18.34 40.61
C ARG A 127 9.86 -16.93 41.18
N ILE A 128 9.79 -15.90 40.33
CA ILE A 128 9.53 -14.52 40.81
C ILE A 128 8.13 -14.43 41.43
N GLN A 129 7.15 -15.15 40.90
CA GLN A 129 5.78 -15.18 41.43
C GLN A 129 5.68 -15.82 42.83
N THR A 130 6.66 -16.59 43.30
CA THR A 130 6.64 -17.14 44.67
C THR A 130 7.13 -16.14 45.73
N LEU A 131 7.75 -15.03 45.31
CA LEU A 131 8.29 -14.00 46.21
C LEU A 131 7.19 -13.14 46.85
N ASP A 132 7.53 -12.38 47.88
CA ASP A 132 6.62 -11.39 48.48
C ASP A 132 6.30 -10.25 47.50
N PHE A 133 5.21 -9.54 47.76
CA PHE A 133 4.69 -8.51 46.86
C PHE A 133 5.68 -7.37 46.61
N ASP A 134 6.37 -6.90 47.64
CA ASP A 134 7.29 -5.77 47.54
C ASP A 134 8.54 -6.16 46.74
N THR A 135 9.08 -7.36 46.97
CA THR A 135 10.19 -7.91 46.19
C THR A 135 9.82 -8.10 44.72
N LYS A 136 8.61 -8.61 44.42
CA LYS A 136 8.10 -8.72 43.04
C LYS A 136 8.05 -7.36 42.35
N ALA A 137 7.52 -6.35 43.02
CA ALA A 137 7.42 -5.00 42.48
C ALA A 137 8.80 -4.40 42.19
N ALA A 138 9.76 -4.59 43.09
CA ALA A 138 11.13 -4.14 42.86
C ALA A 138 11.82 -4.87 41.69
N ILE A 139 11.67 -6.20 41.59
CA ILE A 139 12.20 -6.98 40.46
C ILE A 139 11.53 -6.57 39.14
N ALA A 140 10.21 -6.35 39.14
CA ALA A 140 9.49 -5.89 37.95
C ALA A 140 9.96 -4.51 37.49
N ALA A 141 10.30 -3.60 38.41
CA ALA A 141 10.90 -2.32 38.10
C ALA A 141 12.29 -2.48 37.45
N HIS A 142 13.14 -3.36 37.99
CA HIS A 142 14.43 -3.68 37.40
C HIS A 142 14.34 -4.28 36.00
N ILE A 143 13.39 -5.20 35.77
CA ILE A 143 13.13 -5.75 34.43
C ILE A 143 12.71 -4.63 33.48
N GLN A 144 11.81 -3.74 33.92
CA GLN A 144 11.34 -2.63 33.10
C GLN A 144 12.47 -1.67 32.73
N GLU A 145 13.27 -1.27 33.70
CA GLU A 145 14.44 -0.39 33.54
C GLU A 145 15.44 -0.98 32.54
N LEU A 146 15.76 -2.27 32.65
CA LEU A 146 16.75 -2.92 31.81
C LEU A 146 16.26 -3.19 30.40
N THR A 147 14.98 -3.58 30.23
CA THR A 147 14.46 -4.06 28.93
C THR A 147 13.80 -2.98 28.07
N HIS A 148 13.36 -1.86 28.65
CA HIS A 148 12.68 -0.79 27.89
C HIS A 148 13.49 0.49 27.73
N SER A 149 14.52 0.69 28.54
CA SER A 149 15.39 1.86 28.40
C SER A 149 16.43 1.59 27.32
N GLN A 150 16.33 2.33 26.20
CA GLN A 150 17.35 2.32 25.14
C GLN A 150 18.71 2.84 25.61
N GLU A 151 18.76 3.51 26.76
CA GLU A 151 20.00 3.94 27.41
C GLU A 151 20.71 2.77 28.11
N ASN A 152 19.98 1.69 28.44
CA ASN A 152 20.52 0.54 29.14
C ASN A 152 20.82 -0.64 28.21
N VAL A 153 19.90 -0.93 27.27
CA VAL A 153 20.03 -2.00 26.28
C VAL A 153 19.45 -1.55 24.94
N LEU A 154 20.21 -1.71 23.86
CA LEU A 154 19.80 -1.40 22.49
C LEU A 154 19.44 -2.68 21.73
N ASP A 155 18.18 -2.80 21.33
CA ASP A 155 17.71 -3.92 20.52
C ASP A 155 18.12 -3.74 19.05
N LEU A 156 18.93 -4.66 18.53
CA LEU A 156 19.52 -4.59 17.18
C LEU A 156 18.49 -4.87 16.08
N GLN A 157 17.39 -5.56 16.41
CA GLN A 157 16.31 -5.82 15.44
C GLN A 157 15.63 -4.51 14.99
N TRP A 158 15.77 -3.44 15.79
CA TRP A 158 15.30 -2.09 15.43
C TRP A 158 16.06 -1.51 14.24
N LEU A 159 17.35 -1.80 14.10
CA LEU A 159 18.16 -1.31 12.97
C LEU A 159 17.91 -2.10 11.68
N GLU A 160 17.37 -3.32 11.78
CA GLU A 160 17.14 -4.22 10.63
C GLU A 160 15.73 -4.06 10.03
N SER A 161 14.82 -3.35 10.70
CA SER A 161 13.43 -3.18 10.30
C SER A 161 13.24 -2.00 9.34
N SER A 162 12.71 -2.24 8.14
CA SER A 162 12.57 -1.23 7.07
C SER A 162 11.38 -0.27 7.22
N GLU A 163 10.48 -0.47 8.20
CA GLU A 163 9.25 0.31 8.36
C GLU A 163 9.20 1.06 9.70
N MET A 164 10.23 1.86 9.99
CA MET A 164 10.19 2.78 11.12
C MET A 164 9.48 4.08 10.77
N GLN A 165 8.65 4.56 11.70
CA GLN A 165 8.10 5.90 11.62
C GLN A 165 9.26 6.92 11.67
N PRO A 166 9.24 7.97 10.84
CA PRO A 166 10.35 8.93 10.73
C PRO A 166 10.77 9.55 12.07
N ASP A 167 9.80 9.86 12.94
CA ASP A 167 10.04 10.47 14.26
C ASP A 167 10.76 9.53 15.24
N GLU A 168 10.47 8.22 15.19
CA GLU A 168 11.12 7.22 16.03
C GLU A 168 12.55 6.95 15.57
N LEU A 169 12.78 6.96 14.25
CA LEU A 169 14.11 6.83 13.67
C LEU A 169 14.98 8.05 14.02
N GLU A 170 14.43 9.26 13.97
CA GLU A 170 15.16 10.47 14.35
C GLU A 170 15.51 10.49 15.85
N ALA A 171 14.59 10.03 16.70
CA ALA A 171 14.85 9.87 18.13
C ALA A 171 15.96 8.81 18.40
N ALA A 172 15.90 7.66 17.73
CA ALA A 172 16.92 6.63 17.81
C ALA A 172 18.30 7.13 17.32
N ALA A 173 18.33 7.86 16.20
CA ALA A 173 19.55 8.46 15.66
C ALA A 173 20.15 9.51 16.61
N ARG A 174 19.31 10.37 17.22
CA ARG A 174 19.76 11.33 18.25
C ARG A 174 20.31 10.62 19.47
N ASN A 175 19.70 9.53 19.91
CA ASN A 175 20.19 8.72 21.02
C ASN A 175 21.52 8.04 20.66
N LEU A 176 21.64 7.44 19.48
CA LEU A 176 22.89 6.83 19.01
C LEU A 176 24.01 7.86 18.92
N ALA A 177 23.74 9.06 18.43
CA ALA A 177 24.71 10.16 18.39
C ALA A 177 25.19 10.57 19.80
N LYS A 178 24.30 10.59 20.80
CA LYS A 178 24.68 10.83 22.21
C LYS A 178 25.57 9.70 22.74
N HIS A 179 25.22 8.44 22.48
CA HIS A 179 26.01 7.29 22.91
C HIS A 179 27.39 7.26 22.23
N LEU A 180 27.47 7.56 20.93
CA LEU A 180 28.74 7.66 20.21
C LEU A 180 29.63 8.75 20.81
N ARG A 181 29.06 9.91 21.15
CA ARG A 181 29.81 10.97 21.83
C ARG A 181 30.32 10.51 23.19
N HIS A 182 29.47 9.88 23.99
CA HIS A 182 29.86 9.34 25.28
C HIS A 182 30.97 8.28 25.16
N LEU A 183 30.90 7.39 24.17
CA LEU A 183 31.92 6.38 23.90
C LEU A 183 33.26 7.01 23.49
N LEU A 184 33.24 8.10 22.71
CA LEU A 184 34.44 8.85 22.37
C LEU A 184 35.05 9.49 23.62
N ASP A 185 34.23 10.14 24.45
CA ASP A 185 34.68 10.74 25.71
C ASP A 185 35.27 9.68 26.67
N GLN A 186 34.62 8.51 26.80
CA GLN A 186 35.12 7.39 27.59
C GLN A 186 36.42 6.81 27.03
N ARG A 187 36.52 6.65 25.71
CA ARG A 187 37.75 6.19 25.06
C ARG A 187 38.91 7.12 25.38
N ASP A 188 38.70 8.42 25.23
CA ASP A 188 39.75 9.42 25.45
C ASP A 188 40.16 9.44 26.94
N ALA A 189 39.19 9.41 27.86
CA ALA A 189 39.47 9.28 29.30
C ALA A 189 40.22 7.98 29.66
N HIS A 190 39.90 6.84 29.02
CA HIS A 190 40.63 5.59 29.23
C HIS A 190 42.05 5.63 28.66
N LEU A 191 42.26 6.28 27.52
CA LEU A 191 43.59 6.48 26.95
C LEU A 191 44.46 7.35 27.87
N ASP A 192 43.89 8.40 28.47
CA ASP A 192 44.58 9.23 29.46
C ASP A 192 44.99 8.41 30.70
N ILE A 193 44.07 7.63 31.27
CA ILE A 193 44.36 6.75 32.42
C ILE A 193 45.44 5.71 32.08
N ILE A 194 45.40 5.12 30.87
CA ILE A 194 46.42 4.17 30.43
C ILE A 194 47.78 4.85 30.31
N ALA A 195 47.83 6.07 29.76
CA ALA A 195 49.06 6.84 29.65
C ALA A 195 49.65 7.16 31.04
N ASP A 196 48.82 7.59 31.99
CA ASP A 196 49.22 7.84 33.38
C ASP A 196 49.77 6.57 34.05
N LEU A 197 49.05 5.44 33.96
CA LEU A 197 49.50 4.16 34.53
C LEU A 197 50.79 3.64 33.87
N MET A 198 50.96 3.85 32.57
CA MET A 198 52.19 3.50 31.86
C MET A 198 53.38 4.34 32.32
N GLN A 199 53.18 5.64 32.57
CA GLN A 199 54.19 6.54 33.11
C GLN A 199 54.57 6.16 34.55
N GLU A 200 53.59 5.84 35.40
CA GLU A 200 53.82 5.36 36.75
C GLU A 200 54.62 4.05 36.76
N LYS A 201 54.29 3.10 35.88
CA LYS A 201 55.02 1.83 35.75
C LYS A 201 56.49 2.03 35.34
N GLU A 202 56.76 2.93 34.40
CA GLU A 202 58.14 3.26 33.97
C GLU A 202 58.93 3.95 35.08
N SER A 203 58.27 4.81 35.86
CA SER A 203 58.88 5.49 37.01
C SER A 203 59.27 4.51 38.14
N VAL A 204 58.44 3.49 38.40
CA VAL A 204 58.71 2.45 39.41
C VAL A 204 59.78 1.46 38.92
N ALA A 205 59.76 1.09 37.63
CA ALA A 205 60.79 0.25 37.04
C ALA A 205 62.18 0.93 37.02
N SER A 206 62.22 2.25 36.81
CA SER A 206 63.45 3.05 36.87
C SER A 206 64.06 3.13 38.28
N LEU A 207 63.23 3.14 39.33
CA LEU A 207 63.70 3.16 40.72
C LEU A 207 64.28 1.81 41.20
N LEU A 208 63.82 0.69 40.63
CA LEU A 208 64.27 -0.65 41.00
C LEU A 208 65.54 -1.11 40.27
N SER A 209 66.01 -0.34 39.28
CA SER A 209 67.13 -0.71 38.39
C SER A 209 68.50 -0.11 38.80
N SER A 210 68.65 0.40 40.02
CA SER A 210 69.94 0.91 40.53
C SER A 210 70.75 -0.18 41.25
N PRO A 211 71.94 -0.58 40.77
CA PRO A 211 72.78 -1.56 41.46
C PRO A 211 73.66 -0.88 42.50
N SER A 212 73.33 -1.02 43.79
CA SER A 212 74.23 -0.72 44.89
C SER A 212 75.13 -1.93 45.18
N SER A 213 76.43 -1.78 44.91
CA SER A 213 77.46 -2.79 45.18
C SER A 213 77.86 -2.77 46.67
N PRO A 214 78.00 -3.92 47.36
CA PRO A 214 78.55 -3.97 48.71
C PRO A 214 80.02 -4.39 48.69
N GLN A 215 80.93 -3.51 49.13
CA GLN A 215 82.29 -3.91 49.49
C GLN A 215 82.44 -4.01 51.01
N SER A 216 82.63 -5.25 51.44
CA SER A 216 83.16 -5.67 52.74
C SER A 216 84.69 -5.72 52.67
N SER A 217 85.38 -5.23 53.70
CA SER A 217 86.74 -5.68 54.06
C SER A 217 87.11 -5.26 55.50
N TYR A 218 87.04 -6.22 56.41
CA TYR A 218 87.75 -6.23 57.69
C TYR A 218 89.11 -6.94 57.53
N SER A 219 90.16 -6.44 58.17
CA SER A 219 91.20 -7.28 58.80
C SER A 219 92.10 -6.48 59.75
N PRO A 220 92.37 -6.97 60.98
CA PRO A 220 93.35 -6.41 61.90
C PRO A 220 94.73 -7.08 61.78
N SER A 221 95.76 -6.30 62.09
CA SER A 221 97.18 -6.67 62.13
C SER A 221 97.54 -7.34 63.47
N ILE A 222 98.26 -8.46 63.45
CA ILE A 222 99.00 -9.00 64.62
C ILE A 222 100.41 -9.41 64.21
N GLN A 223 101.36 -9.02 65.06
CA GLN A 223 102.81 -9.16 65.01
C GLN A 223 103.29 -10.58 65.39
N GLU A 224 104.35 -11.06 64.73
CA GLU A 224 105.28 -12.13 65.17
C GLU A 224 106.21 -11.64 66.33
N PRO A 225 107.15 -12.42 66.97
CA PRO A 225 107.73 -13.74 66.59
C PRO A 225 108.08 -14.73 67.74
N GLN A 226 108.35 -16.02 67.43
CA GLN A 226 109.38 -16.82 68.14
C GLN A 226 109.99 -17.91 67.24
N LYS A 227 111.32 -17.86 67.07
CA LYS A 227 112.16 -18.71 66.21
C LYS A 227 112.65 -19.94 66.97
N THR A 228 112.22 -21.16 66.62
CA THR A 228 113.12 -22.24 66.13
C THR A 228 112.37 -23.49 65.62
N GLY A 229 111.04 -23.56 65.75
CA GLY A 229 110.15 -24.42 64.92
C GLY A 229 109.68 -23.72 63.63
N THR A 230 110.03 -22.44 63.48
CA THR A 230 109.55 -21.53 62.45
C THR A 230 109.94 -21.93 61.04
N GLN A 231 111.08 -22.57 60.78
CA GLN A 231 111.45 -22.91 59.40
C GLN A 231 110.53 -23.97 58.77
N GLN A 232 110.09 -24.99 59.53
CA GLN A 232 109.15 -26.01 59.03
C GLN A 232 107.73 -25.46 58.93
N HIS A 233 107.28 -24.67 59.92
CA HIS A 233 105.98 -24.00 59.85
C HIS A 233 105.92 -22.99 58.70
N LEU A 234 106.96 -22.18 58.48
CA LEU A 234 107.07 -21.27 57.34
C LEU A 234 107.11 -22.02 56.00
N ALA A 235 107.74 -23.20 55.94
CA ALA A 235 107.76 -24.02 54.72
C ALA A 235 106.37 -24.59 54.39
N VAL A 236 105.60 -25.02 55.40
CA VAL A 236 104.22 -25.48 55.24
C VAL A 236 103.30 -24.32 54.85
N GLU A 237 103.40 -23.18 55.51
CA GLU A 237 102.64 -21.97 55.15
C GLU A 237 102.98 -21.46 53.74
N LEU A 238 104.25 -21.55 53.33
CA LEU A 238 104.67 -21.26 51.96
C LEU A 238 104.10 -22.27 50.96
N ALA A 239 104.04 -23.56 51.31
CA ALA A 239 103.43 -24.58 50.47
C ALA A 239 101.90 -24.39 50.35
N ASP A 240 101.22 -24.05 51.44
CA ASP A 240 99.79 -23.78 51.49
C ASP A 240 99.41 -22.51 50.73
N SER A 241 100.20 -21.44 50.89
CA SER A 241 100.03 -20.22 50.09
C SER A 241 100.30 -20.47 48.60
N LYS A 242 101.32 -21.28 48.26
CA LYS A 242 101.57 -21.70 46.87
C LYS A 242 100.45 -22.59 46.30
N ALA A 243 99.87 -23.48 47.10
CA ALA A 243 98.71 -24.28 46.71
C ALA A 243 97.46 -23.41 46.54
N LYS A 244 97.25 -22.43 47.41
CA LYS A 244 96.17 -21.44 47.30
C LYS A 244 96.32 -20.60 46.04
N ILE A 245 97.53 -20.17 45.68
CA ILE A 245 97.79 -19.46 44.42
C ILE A 245 97.45 -20.34 43.21
N ARG A 246 97.78 -21.64 43.24
CA ARG A 246 97.41 -22.56 42.14
C ARG A 246 95.89 -22.72 42.01
N ARG A 247 95.18 -22.91 43.11
CA ARG A 247 93.70 -22.99 43.12
C ARG A 247 93.07 -21.72 42.58
N LEU A 248 93.49 -20.55 43.05
CA LEU A 248 92.98 -19.27 42.56
C LEU A 248 93.28 -19.04 41.07
N ARG A 249 94.41 -19.54 40.55
CA ARG A 249 94.70 -19.49 39.11
C ARG A 249 93.77 -20.39 38.29
N GLN A 250 93.54 -21.61 38.75
CA GLN A 250 92.58 -22.51 38.10
C GLN A 250 91.15 -21.93 38.14
N GLU A 251 90.71 -21.42 39.30
CA GLU A 251 89.41 -20.75 39.42
C GLU A 251 89.31 -19.54 38.48
N LEU A 252 90.40 -18.78 38.30
CA LEU A 252 90.44 -17.66 37.35
C LEU A 252 90.32 -18.14 35.89
N GLU A 253 90.98 -19.24 35.52
CA GLU A 253 90.90 -19.85 34.19
C GLU A 253 89.48 -20.37 33.91
N GLU A 254 88.89 -21.13 34.84
CA GLU A 254 87.51 -21.62 34.75
C GLU A 254 86.49 -20.48 34.67
N LYS A 255 86.69 -19.40 35.44
CA LYS A 255 85.83 -18.21 35.36
C LYS A 255 86.01 -17.46 34.05
N SER A 256 87.20 -17.48 33.46
CA SER A 256 87.46 -16.88 32.16
C SER A 256 86.79 -17.65 31.02
N GLU A 257 86.78 -18.99 31.09
CA GLU A 257 86.05 -19.86 30.15
C GLU A 257 84.53 -19.65 30.27
N GLN A 258 83.99 -19.69 31.49
CA GLN A 258 82.56 -19.41 31.74
C GLN A 258 82.14 -18.03 31.21
N MET A 259 83.00 -17.02 31.34
CA MET A 259 82.73 -15.68 30.82
C MET A 259 82.70 -15.64 29.29
N LEU A 260 83.54 -16.44 28.62
CA LEU A 260 83.51 -16.55 27.15
C LEU A 260 82.25 -17.27 26.66
N ASP A 261 81.83 -18.34 27.34
CA ASP A 261 80.60 -19.07 27.01
C ASP A 261 79.36 -18.17 27.17
N CYS A 262 79.24 -17.49 28.31
CA CYS A 262 78.15 -16.54 28.54
C CYS A 262 78.16 -15.39 27.51
N ARG A 263 79.34 -14.93 27.09
CA ARG A 263 79.45 -13.90 26.05
C ARG A 263 78.93 -14.42 24.69
N HIS A 264 79.27 -15.65 24.32
CA HIS A 264 78.78 -16.24 23.08
C HIS A 264 77.26 -16.46 23.11
N GLU A 265 76.71 -16.92 24.24
CA GLU A 265 75.27 -17.02 24.44
C GLU A 265 74.57 -15.66 24.29
N LEU A 266 75.15 -14.60 24.85
CA LEU A 266 74.63 -13.23 24.70
C LEU A 266 74.65 -12.76 23.24
N GLU A 267 75.73 -13.00 22.50
CA GLU A 267 75.84 -12.67 21.08
C GLU A 267 74.80 -13.42 20.22
N ASN A 268 74.56 -14.71 20.54
CA ASN A 268 73.52 -15.51 19.88
C ASN A 268 72.11 -14.99 20.19
N MET A 269 71.83 -14.64 21.45
CA MET A 269 70.55 -14.06 21.86
C MET A 269 70.31 -12.69 21.23
N GLU A 270 71.34 -11.85 21.07
CA GLU A 270 71.23 -10.58 20.34
C GLU A 270 70.92 -10.77 18.86
N ALA A 271 71.51 -11.77 18.20
CA ALA A 271 71.23 -12.09 16.81
C ALA A 271 69.78 -12.55 16.62
N GLU A 272 69.29 -13.41 17.51
CA GLU A 272 67.90 -13.90 17.49
C GLU A 272 66.90 -12.77 17.77
N LEU A 273 67.22 -11.87 18.70
CA LEU A 273 66.41 -10.70 18.98
C LEU A 273 66.28 -9.80 17.74
N LYS A 274 67.39 -9.55 17.01
CA LYS A 274 67.37 -8.78 15.76
C LYS A 274 66.53 -9.47 14.68
N ARG A 275 66.63 -10.79 14.56
CA ARG A 275 65.82 -11.59 13.61
C ARG A 275 64.33 -11.43 13.91
N ILE A 276 63.92 -11.61 15.17
CA ILE A 276 62.53 -11.47 15.60
C ILE A 276 62.03 -10.03 15.40
N GLN A 277 62.86 -9.02 15.68
CA GLN A 277 62.50 -7.62 15.43
C GLN A 277 62.25 -7.34 13.93
N GLN A 278 63.08 -7.89 13.04
CA GLN A 278 62.89 -7.76 11.60
C GLN A 278 61.60 -8.46 11.15
N GLU A 279 61.34 -9.67 11.63
CA GLU A 279 60.09 -10.39 11.32
C GLU A 279 58.86 -9.65 11.81
N ASN A 280 58.90 -9.10 13.03
CA ASN A 280 57.82 -8.28 13.56
C ASN A 280 57.57 -7.04 12.67
N SER A 281 58.63 -6.37 12.22
CA SER A 281 58.49 -5.23 11.31
C SER A 281 57.84 -5.61 9.97
N GLN A 282 58.17 -6.78 9.42
CA GLN A 282 57.56 -7.29 8.19
C GLN A 282 56.09 -7.64 8.40
N LEU A 283 55.76 -8.34 9.50
CA LEU A 283 54.39 -8.66 9.86
C LEU A 283 53.52 -7.41 10.04
N LEU A 284 54.08 -6.30 10.55
CA LEU A 284 53.37 -5.02 10.62
C LEU A 284 53.09 -4.41 9.24
N VAL A 285 54.01 -4.55 8.28
CA VAL A 285 53.79 -4.12 6.89
C VAL A 285 52.69 -4.97 6.25
N ASP A 286 52.76 -6.29 6.39
CA ASP A 286 51.77 -7.21 5.84
C ASP A 286 50.38 -6.99 6.44
N ALA A 287 50.31 -6.73 7.76
CA ALA A 287 49.06 -6.38 8.42
C ALA A 287 48.45 -5.07 7.91
N ARG A 288 49.27 -4.08 7.51
CA ARG A 288 48.79 -2.85 6.86
C ARG A 288 48.26 -3.13 5.46
N ALA A 289 48.98 -3.91 4.65
CA ALA A 289 48.53 -4.29 3.31
C ALA A 289 47.22 -5.09 3.35
N ALA A 290 47.08 -6.02 4.30
CA ALA A 290 45.86 -6.79 4.49
C ALA A 290 44.65 -5.93 4.88
N ARG A 291 44.85 -4.79 5.56
CA ARG A 291 43.77 -3.82 5.82
C ARG A 291 43.36 -3.11 4.53
N THR A 292 44.31 -2.63 3.73
CA THR A 292 44.00 -1.99 2.43
C THR A 292 43.24 -2.92 1.50
N TYR A 293 43.63 -4.19 1.39
CA TYR A 293 42.87 -5.16 0.58
C TYR A 293 41.46 -5.43 1.11
N ARG A 294 41.25 -5.34 2.43
CA ARG A 294 39.93 -5.46 3.02
C ARG A 294 39.04 -4.28 2.62
N ASP A 295 39.57 -3.06 2.70
CA ASP A 295 38.86 -1.85 2.30
C ASP A 295 38.50 -1.89 0.79
N GLU A 296 39.41 -2.39 -0.06
CA GLU A 296 39.14 -2.60 -1.48
C GLU A 296 38.06 -3.65 -1.73
N LEU A 297 38.07 -4.75 -0.98
CA LEU A 297 37.03 -5.78 -1.05
C LEU A 297 35.67 -5.24 -0.62
N ASP A 298 35.62 -4.41 0.42
CA ASP A 298 34.38 -3.80 0.89
C ASP A 298 33.84 -2.80 -0.15
N SER A 299 34.70 -1.98 -0.78
CA SER A 299 34.33 -1.15 -1.94
C SER A 299 33.78 -1.97 -3.12
N LEU A 300 34.39 -3.12 -3.40
CA LEU A 300 33.94 -4.02 -4.47
C LEU A 300 32.59 -4.64 -4.14
N ARG A 301 32.35 -5.04 -2.88
CA ARG A 301 31.06 -5.57 -2.41
C ARG A 301 29.95 -4.54 -2.55
N GLU A 302 30.18 -3.30 -2.14
CA GLU A 302 29.20 -2.21 -2.32
C GLU A 302 28.86 -1.98 -3.80
N ARG A 303 29.88 -2.00 -4.67
CA ARG A 303 29.68 -1.88 -6.12
C ARG A 303 28.89 -3.05 -6.70
N ALA A 304 29.13 -4.28 -6.25
CA ALA A 304 28.38 -5.45 -6.67
C ALA A 304 26.90 -5.34 -6.26
N ILE A 305 26.61 -5.00 -5.00
CA ILE A 305 25.23 -4.78 -4.53
C ILE A 305 24.53 -3.68 -5.34
N LYS A 306 25.25 -2.61 -5.70
CA LYS A 306 24.69 -1.56 -6.56
C LYS A 306 24.40 -2.06 -7.98
N ALA A 307 25.27 -2.90 -8.54
CA ALA A 307 25.05 -3.53 -9.85
C ALA A 307 23.79 -4.41 -9.84
N ASP A 308 23.62 -5.27 -8.82
CA ASP A 308 22.44 -6.14 -8.69
C ASP A 308 21.13 -5.34 -8.61
N LYS A 309 21.14 -4.20 -7.90
CA LYS A 309 20.00 -3.27 -7.84
C LYS A 309 19.67 -2.68 -9.21
N LEU A 310 20.69 -2.22 -9.94
CA LEU A 310 20.51 -1.66 -11.29
C LEU A 310 20.04 -2.74 -12.29
N GLU A 311 20.53 -3.96 -12.20
CA GLU A 311 20.06 -5.08 -13.03
C GLU A 311 18.58 -5.39 -12.76
N SER A 312 18.15 -5.35 -11.49
CA SER A 312 16.76 -5.52 -11.11
C SER A 312 15.85 -4.39 -11.63
N GLU A 313 16.34 -3.14 -11.64
CA GLU A 313 15.64 -1.99 -12.23
C GLU A 313 15.52 -2.12 -13.75
N VAL A 314 16.60 -2.53 -14.43
CA VAL A 314 16.58 -2.81 -15.87
C VAL A 314 15.58 -3.92 -16.21
N GLY A 315 15.51 -4.97 -15.39
CA GLY A 315 14.49 -6.02 -15.50
C GLY A 315 13.07 -5.45 -15.45
N ARG A 316 12.77 -4.62 -14.45
CA ARG A 316 11.47 -3.93 -14.32
C ARG A 316 11.16 -3.04 -15.52
N TYR A 317 12.13 -2.30 -16.04
CA TYR A 317 11.92 -1.46 -17.23
C TYR A 317 11.66 -2.27 -18.50
N ARG A 318 12.28 -3.46 -18.66
CA ARG A 318 11.97 -4.37 -19.78
C ARG A 318 10.54 -4.90 -19.71
N GLU A 319 10.07 -5.29 -18.53
CA GLU A 319 8.68 -5.72 -18.34
C GLU A 319 7.68 -4.59 -18.65
N GLN A 320 7.99 -3.37 -18.21
CA GLN A 320 7.16 -2.20 -18.51
C GLN A 320 7.14 -1.89 -20.02
N LEU A 321 8.27 -2.05 -20.70
CA LEU A 321 8.35 -1.90 -22.16
C LEU A 321 7.47 -2.94 -22.87
N HIS A 322 7.51 -4.20 -22.46
CA HIS A 322 6.66 -5.24 -23.03
C HIS A 322 5.16 -4.96 -22.83
N LYS A 323 4.76 -4.44 -21.65
CA LYS A 323 3.37 -3.99 -21.43
C LYS A 323 2.99 -2.85 -22.39
N MET A 324 3.88 -1.88 -22.58
CA MET A 324 3.66 -0.77 -23.50
C MET A 324 3.54 -1.26 -24.96
N GLU A 325 4.38 -2.20 -25.38
CA GLU A 325 4.31 -2.84 -26.71
C GLU A 325 2.98 -3.57 -26.91
N PHE A 326 2.51 -4.31 -25.90
CA PHE A 326 1.22 -4.98 -25.93
C PHE A 326 0.06 -4.00 -26.11
N TYR A 327 0.00 -2.94 -25.30
CA TYR A 327 -1.08 -1.95 -25.43
C TYR A 327 -1.00 -1.18 -26.74
N LYS A 328 0.21 -0.90 -27.24
CA LYS A 328 0.39 -0.32 -28.57
C LYS A 328 -0.19 -1.22 -29.66
N ALA A 329 0.10 -2.52 -29.63
CA ALA A 329 -0.48 -3.47 -30.57
C ALA A 329 -2.01 -3.51 -30.48
N LYS A 330 -2.58 -3.49 -29.27
CA LYS A 330 -4.04 -3.48 -29.08
C LYS A 330 -4.69 -2.20 -29.60
N VAL A 331 -4.05 -1.06 -29.45
CA VAL A 331 -4.52 0.21 -30.01
C VAL A 331 -4.52 0.17 -31.53
N GLU A 332 -3.48 -0.37 -32.17
CA GLU A 332 -3.44 -0.48 -33.63
C GLU A 332 -4.49 -1.46 -34.17
N GLU A 333 -4.75 -2.58 -33.50
CA GLU A 333 -5.86 -3.50 -33.83
C GLU A 333 -7.22 -2.78 -33.78
N LEU A 334 -7.51 -2.06 -32.69
CA LEU A 334 -8.77 -1.32 -32.55
C LEU A 334 -8.92 -0.18 -33.57
N LYS A 335 -7.82 0.44 -34.02
CA LYS A 335 -7.86 1.43 -35.10
C LYS A 335 -8.23 0.79 -36.43
N GLU A 336 -7.70 -0.39 -36.71
CA GLU A 336 -8.03 -1.15 -37.91
C GLU A 336 -9.50 -1.57 -37.90
N ASP A 337 -10.01 -2.10 -36.79
CA ASP A 337 -11.43 -2.45 -36.62
C ASP A 337 -12.34 -1.22 -36.83
N ASN A 338 -11.98 -0.07 -36.26
CA ASN A 338 -12.72 1.18 -36.47
C ASN A 338 -12.70 1.64 -37.93
N ARG A 339 -11.57 1.47 -38.63
CA ARG A 339 -11.48 1.80 -40.07
C ARG A 339 -12.45 0.95 -40.87
N VAL A 340 -12.45 -0.37 -40.63
CA VAL A 340 -13.39 -1.30 -41.30
C VAL A 340 -14.84 -0.93 -40.99
N LEU A 341 -15.16 -0.63 -39.73
CA LEU A 341 -16.50 -0.18 -39.36
C LEU A 341 -16.90 1.10 -40.09
N GLN A 342 -15.99 2.05 -40.22
CA GLN A 342 -16.25 3.29 -40.95
C GLN A 342 -16.46 3.06 -42.44
N GLU A 343 -15.67 2.19 -43.08
CA GLU A 343 -15.88 1.78 -44.47
C GLU A 343 -17.26 1.10 -44.65
N THR A 344 -17.68 0.22 -43.72
CA THR A 344 -19.02 -0.39 -43.79
C THR A 344 -20.14 0.62 -43.59
N LYS A 345 -19.93 1.62 -42.73
CA LYS A 345 -20.88 2.71 -42.53
C LYS A 345 -21.05 3.53 -43.80
N GLU A 346 -19.96 3.92 -44.45
CA GLU A 346 -19.97 4.67 -45.72
C GLU A 346 -20.76 3.91 -46.80
N VAL A 347 -20.53 2.59 -46.94
CA VAL A 347 -21.29 1.76 -47.87
C VAL A 347 -22.79 1.74 -47.56
N LEU A 348 -23.18 1.68 -46.28
CA LEU A 348 -24.58 1.71 -45.87
C LEU A 348 -25.22 3.09 -46.11
N GLU A 349 -24.48 4.17 -45.91
CA GLU A 349 -24.91 5.54 -46.21
C GLU A 349 -25.14 5.71 -47.73
N ASP A 350 -24.24 5.21 -48.57
CA ASP A 350 -24.39 5.19 -50.03
C ASP A 350 -25.63 4.39 -50.48
N GLN A 351 -25.86 3.23 -49.86
CA GLN A 351 -27.06 2.42 -50.13
C GLN A 351 -28.34 3.17 -49.74
N LEU A 352 -28.35 3.84 -48.59
CA LEU A 352 -29.48 4.62 -48.10
C LEU A 352 -29.77 5.81 -49.02
N GLU A 353 -28.74 6.51 -49.48
CA GLU A 353 -28.88 7.57 -50.49
C GLU A 353 -29.44 7.02 -51.80
N GLY A 354 -28.96 5.86 -52.24
CA GLY A 354 -29.53 5.15 -53.39
C GLY A 354 -31.02 4.79 -53.24
N TRP A 355 -31.45 4.37 -52.05
CA TRP A 355 -32.88 4.14 -51.75
C TRP A 355 -33.70 5.43 -51.78
N ARG A 356 -33.16 6.53 -51.21
CA ARG A 356 -33.82 7.85 -51.23
C ARG A 356 -34.00 8.36 -52.66
N ALA A 357 -32.96 8.29 -53.49
CA ALA A 357 -33.05 8.69 -54.90
C ALA A 357 -34.08 7.87 -55.69
N ARG A 358 -34.18 6.56 -55.43
CA ARG A 358 -35.25 5.71 -56.02
C ARG A 358 -36.64 6.13 -55.54
N SER A 359 -36.78 6.43 -54.25
CA SER A 359 -38.03 6.92 -53.67
C SER A 359 -38.47 8.24 -54.33
N ASP A 360 -37.56 9.21 -54.47
CA ASP A 360 -37.84 10.46 -55.17
C ASP A 360 -38.27 10.24 -56.62
N LYS A 361 -37.66 9.26 -57.30
CA LYS A 361 -38.06 8.90 -58.66
C LYS A 361 -39.47 8.30 -58.70
N ILE A 362 -39.83 7.48 -57.73
CA ILE A 362 -41.20 6.93 -57.60
C ILE A 362 -42.20 8.08 -57.38
N HIS A 363 -41.94 8.99 -56.45
CA HIS A 363 -42.81 10.15 -56.22
C HIS A 363 -42.98 11.02 -57.47
N GLN A 364 -41.91 11.24 -58.25
CA GLN A 364 -42.00 11.94 -59.53
C GLN A 364 -42.90 11.19 -60.53
N LEU A 365 -42.73 9.88 -60.67
CA LEU A 365 -43.54 9.05 -61.56
C LEU A 365 -45.01 9.02 -61.12
N GLU A 366 -45.29 8.96 -59.83
CA GLU A 366 -46.64 9.05 -59.27
C GLU A 366 -47.30 10.40 -59.58
N LYS A 367 -46.55 11.50 -59.41
CA LYS A 367 -47.02 12.85 -59.80
C LYS A 367 -47.36 12.92 -61.30
N HIS A 368 -46.49 12.39 -62.16
CA HIS A 368 -46.77 12.30 -63.60
C HIS A 368 -47.98 11.41 -63.90
N GLY A 369 -48.13 10.28 -63.19
CA GLY A 369 -49.28 9.39 -63.31
C GLY A 369 -50.59 10.08 -62.93
N LEU A 370 -50.61 10.88 -61.87
CA LEU A 370 -51.77 11.68 -61.48
C LEU A 370 -52.11 12.75 -62.52
N LEU A 371 -51.12 13.45 -63.09
CA LEU A 371 -51.33 14.42 -64.16
C LEU A 371 -51.95 13.77 -65.41
N LEU A 372 -51.44 12.61 -65.82
CA LEU A 372 -52.01 11.87 -66.95
C LEU A 372 -53.43 11.40 -66.67
N LYS A 373 -53.73 10.93 -65.44
CA LYS A 373 -55.10 10.56 -65.04
C LYS A 373 -56.05 11.75 -65.10
N ALA A 374 -55.62 12.92 -64.64
CA ALA A 374 -56.42 14.15 -64.73
C ALA A 374 -56.68 14.52 -66.20
N GLN A 375 -55.65 14.48 -67.05
CA GLN A 375 -55.80 14.75 -68.48
C GLN A 375 -56.75 13.76 -69.18
N VAL A 376 -56.70 12.47 -68.84
CA VAL A 376 -57.66 11.47 -69.34
C VAL A 376 -59.07 11.81 -68.89
N HIS A 377 -59.26 12.17 -67.62
CA HIS A 377 -60.56 12.57 -67.10
C HIS A 377 -61.13 13.80 -67.84
N ASP A 378 -60.31 14.83 -68.08
CA ASP A 378 -60.72 16.01 -68.85
C ASP A 378 -61.15 15.64 -70.28
N MET A 379 -60.38 14.77 -70.95
CA MET A 379 -60.71 14.26 -72.29
C MET A 379 -61.98 13.40 -72.29
N GLU A 380 -62.22 12.60 -71.25
CA GLU A 380 -63.46 11.83 -71.09
C GLU A 380 -64.66 12.73 -70.86
N GLN A 381 -64.53 13.79 -70.05
CA GLN A 381 -65.56 14.79 -69.85
C GLN A 381 -65.88 15.53 -71.15
N ALA A 382 -64.86 15.92 -71.92
CA ALA A 382 -65.05 16.54 -73.24
C ALA A 382 -65.77 15.58 -74.20
N ARG A 383 -65.33 14.32 -74.28
CA ARG A 383 -66.01 13.28 -75.09
C ARG A 383 -67.46 13.09 -74.68
N GLU A 384 -67.75 13.10 -73.38
CA GLU A 384 -69.10 12.95 -72.85
C GLU A 384 -69.97 14.19 -73.11
N ALA A 385 -69.38 15.38 -73.12
CA ALA A 385 -70.06 16.60 -73.54
C ALA A 385 -70.36 16.57 -75.05
N ASP A 386 -69.40 16.17 -75.88
CA ASP A 386 -69.60 15.98 -77.32
C ASP A 386 -70.68 14.92 -77.60
N ARG A 387 -70.69 13.81 -76.86
CA ARG A 387 -71.72 12.77 -76.93
C ARG A 387 -73.11 13.32 -76.61
N ARG A 388 -73.26 14.04 -75.50
CA ARG A 388 -74.52 14.72 -75.13
C ARG A 388 -74.96 15.70 -76.22
N ARG A 389 -74.02 16.45 -76.80
CA ARG A 389 -74.34 17.39 -77.88
C ARG A 389 -74.84 16.67 -79.15
N ILE A 390 -74.25 15.53 -79.49
CA ILE A 390 -74.72 14.69 -80.59
C ILE A 390 -76.13 14.15 -80.30
N GLU A 391 -76.38 13.65 -79.08
CA GLU A 391 -77.70 13.18 -78.66
C GLU A 391 -78.75 14.30 -78.75
N GLU A 392 -78.46 15.51 -78.24
CA GLU A 392 -79.32 16.71 -78.39
C GLU A 392 -79.61 17.02 -79.87
N LEU A 393 -78.57 17.06 -80.72
CA LEU A 393 -78.73 17.33 -82.14
C LEU A 393 -79.55 16.24 -82.85
N GLN A 394 -79.44 14.97 -82.42
CA GLN A 394 -80.25 13.88 -82.94
C GLN A 394 -81.72 14.03 -82.54
N GLU A 395 -82.00 14.41 -81.29
CA GLU A 395 -83.35 14.71 -80.80
C GLU A 395 -83.97 15.90 -81.54
N GLU A 396 -83.22 17.00 -81.69
CA GLU A 396 -83.62 18.17 -82.48
C GLU A 396 -83.92 17.78 -83.93
N ASN A 397 -83.05 16.97 -84.55
CA ASN A 397 -83.24 16.51 -85.94
C ASN A 397 -84.48 15.60 -86.08
N LEU A 398 -84.71 14.69 -85.12
CA LEU A 398 -85.93 13.89 -85.07
C LEU A 398 -87.18 14.76 -84.89
N ALA A 399 -87.13 15.75 -84.00
CA ALA A 399 -88.23 16.68 -83.78
C ALA A 399 -88.54 17.51 -85.03
N LEU A 400 -87.50 18.00 -85.73
CA LEU A 400 -87.63 18.67 -87.02
C LEU A 400 -88.21 17.74 -88.09
N CYS A 401 -87.75 16.50 -88.19
CA CYS A 401 -88.32 15.50 -89.10
C CYS A 401 -89.80 15.23 -88.82
N LEU A 402 -90.19 15.09 -87.55
CA LEU A 402 -91.58 14.91 -87.15
C LEU A 402 -92.42 16.15 -87.43
N ALA A 403 -91.90 17.36 -87.17
CA ALA A 403 -92.57 18.62 -87.48
C ALA A 403 -92.73 18.80 -89.00
N GLN A 404 -91.72 18.47 -89.78
CA GLN A 404 -91.78 18.46 -91.24
C GLN A 404 -92.84 17.46 -91.73
N ARG A 405 -92.88 16.25 -91.17
CA ARG A 405 -93.89 15.24 -91.50
C ARG A 405 -95.30 15.73 -91.16
N ARG A 406 -95.51 16.29 -89.96
CA ARG A 406 -96.79 16.88 -89.56
C ARG A 406 -97.20 18.02 -90.48
N SER A 407 -96.29 18.93 -90.81
CA SER A 407 -96.55 20.01 -91.76
C SER A 407 -96.90 19.49 -93.16
N MET A 408 -96.27 18.40 -93.61
CA MET A 408 -96.61 17.73 -94.86
C MET A 408 -97.98 17.05 -94.81
N GLU A 409 -98.30 16.36 -93.71
CA GLU A 409 -99.63 15.77 -93.44
C GLU A 409 -100.72 16.85 -93.38
N GLU A 410 -100.47 17.99 -92.70
CA GLU A 410 -101.34 19.17 -92.66
C GLU A 410 -101.52 19.78 -94.05
N SER A 411 -100.45 19.89 -94.85
CA SER A 411 -100.52 20.38 -96.23
C SER A 411 -101.31 19.43 -97.14
N GLN A 412 -101.19 18.11 -96.94
CA GLN A 412 -102.02 17.11 -97.63
C GLN A 412 -103.48 17.21 -97.18
N HIS A 413 -103.74 17.43 -95.89
CA HIS A 413 -105.09 17.60 -95.36
C HIS A 413 -105.75 18.89 -95.88
N LEU A 414 -105.03 20.01 -95.87
CA LEU A 414 -105.46 21.27 -96.48
C LEU A 414 -105.63 21.14 -98.00
N GLY A 415 -104.76 20.39 -98.67
CA GLY A 415 -104.92 20.03 -100.08
C GLY A 415 -106.20 19.24 -100.34
N TRP A 416 -106.53 18.28 -99.47
CA TRP A 416 -107.79 17.55 -99.49
C TRP A 416 -108.99 18.47 -99.21
N GLU A 417 -108.92 19.36 -98.22
CA GLU A 417 -109.97 20.36 -97.94
C GLU A 417 -110.19 21.32 -99.10
N LEU A 418 -109.12 21.79 -99.76
CA LEU A 418 -109.19 22.58 -100.98
C LEU A 418 -109.81 21.78 -102.13
N GLU A 419 -109.53 20.48 -102.24
CA GLU A 419 -110.18 19.61 -103.21
C GLU A 419 -111.68 19.42 -102.90
N GLN A 420 -112.07 19.32 -101.63
CA GLN A 420 -113.47 19.30 -101.19
C GLN A 420 -114.18 20.63 -101.50
N LEU A 421 -113.52 21.77 -101.27
CA LEU A 421 -114.04 23.10 -101.63
C LEU A 421 -114.15 23.30 -103.15
N SER A 422 -113.19 22.76 -103.92
CA SER A 422 -113.22 22.81 -105.39
C SER A 422 -114.33 21.94 -105.99
N LYS A 423 -114.67 20.80 -105.34
CA LYS A 423 -115.75 19.90 -105.75
C LYS A 423 -117.14 20.37 -105.32
N THR A 424 -117.23 21.40 -104.49
CA THR A 424 -118.51 21.92 -103.95
C THR A 424 -118.89 23.29 -104.53
N THR A 425 -118.23 23.78 -105.58
CA THR A 425 -118.51 25.09 -106.18
C THR A 425 -119.71 25.11 -107.16
N ASP A 426 -120.34 23.99 -107.49
CA ASP A 426 -121.56 23.97 -108.32
C ASP A 426 -122.63 23.03 -107.74
N ASN A 427 -123.36 23.48 -106.71
CA ASN A 427 -124.79 23.25 -106.53
C ASN A 427 -125.32 23.97 -105.28
N ALA A 428 -126.53 24.53 -105.43
CA ALA A 428 -127.09 25.60 -104.63
C ALA A 428 -127.73 25.18 -103.27
N GLN A 429 -127.84 26.21 -102.41
CA GLN A 429 -129.02 26.58 -101.62
C GLN A 429 -129.14 26.11 -100.15
N ASP A 430 -129.26 27.14 -99.29
CA ASP A 430 -129.93 27.22 -97.98
C ASP A 430 -129.64 26.16 -96.89
N GLN A 431 -128.98 26.56 -95.80
CA GLN A 431 -129.60 26.84 -94.48
C GLN A 431 -128.58 26.85 -93.31
N GLN A 432 -128.56 27.98 -92.61
CA GLN A 432 -128.59 28.17 -91.14
C GLN A 432 -127.53 27.55 -90.18
N THR A 433 -127.07 28.46 -89.29
CA THR A 433 -126.84 28.31 -87.84
C THR A 433 -125.54 27.66 -87.29
N LEU A 434 -124.42 28.39 -87.38
CA LEU A 434 -123.28 28.27 -86.44
C LEU A 434 -123.28 29.39 -85.36
N SER A 435 -124.05 30.46 -85.56
CA SER A 435 -124.11 31.60 -84.63
C SER A 435 -124.90 31.32 -83.35
N GLU A 436 -125.84 30.37 -83.39
CA GLU A 436 -126.68 30.00 -82.24
C GLU A 436 -125.98 28.96 -81.33
N GLU A 437 -125.24 28.01 -81.89
CA GLU A 437 -124.41 27.07 -81.10
C GLU A 437 -123.26 27.76 -80.36
N VAL A 438 -122.63 28.79 -80.95
CA VAL A 438 -121.59 29.57 -80.29
C VAL A 438 -122.17 30.43 -79.17
N SER A 439 -123.39 30.95 -79.34
CA SER A 439 -124.09 31.70 -78.29
C SER A 439 -124.56 30.81 -77.13
N GLU A 440 -125.03 29.58 -77.40
CA GLU A 440 -125.36 28.62 -76.34
C GLU A 440 -124.11 28.07 -75.64
N ARG A 441 -123.03 27.72 -76.36
CA ARG A 441 -121.76 27.30 -75.72
C ARG A 441 -121.11 28.42 -74.91
N ALA A 442 -121.23 29.67 -75.35
CA ALA A 442 -120.78 30.83 -74.58
C ALA A 442 -121.65 31.05 -73.32
N ARG A 443 -122.98 30.95 -73.42
CA ARG A 443 -123.89 31.05 -72.26
C ARG A 443 -123.70 29.90 -71.27
N SER A 444 -123.51 28.66 -71.72
CA SER A 444 -123.21 27.51 -70.85
C SER A 444 -121.83 27.60 -70.19
N ARG A 445 -120.79 28.12 -70.86
CA ARG A 445 -119.48 28.38 -70.23
C ARG A 445 -119.55 29.53 -69.21
N MET A 446 -120.29 30.59 -69.51
CA MET A 446 -120.47 31.73 -68.60
C MET A 446 -121.18 31.30 -67.31
N LEU A 447 -122.26 30.50 -67.41
CA LEU A 447 -123.02 30.04 -66.25
C LEU A 447 -122.25 29.00 -65.41
N LYS A 448 -121.37 28.20 -66.06
CA LYS A 448 -120.45 27.27 -65.38
C LYS A 448 -119.34 28.02 -64.63
N LEU A 449 -118.78 29.06 -65.25
CA LEU A 449 -117.80 29.95 -64.61
C LEU A 449 -118.44 30.83 -63.51
N GLU A 450 -119.70 31.24 -63.62
CA GLU A 450 -120.43 31.94 -62.54
C GLU A 450 -120.68 31.04 -61.33
N LYS A 451 -121.06 29.77 -61.54
CA LYS A 451 -121.18 28.78 -60.45
C LYS A 451 -119.84 28.46 -59.80
N GLU A 452 -118.77 28.35 -60.59
CA GLU A 452 -117.41 28.18 -60.07
C GLU A 452 -116.95 29.42 -59.30
N ASN A 453 -117.24 30.65 -59.77
CA ASN A 453 -116.88 31.88 -59.06
C ASN A 453 -117.67 32.04 -57.73
N GLN A 454 -118.95 31.67 -57.70
CA GLN A 454 -119.71 31.63 -56.45
C GLN A 454 -119.19 30.56 -55.49
N SER A 455 -118.74 29.41 -55.99
CA SER A 455 -118.11 28.36 -55.17
C SER A 455 -116.74 28.81 -54.63
N LEU A 456 -115.94 29.49 -55.45
CA LEU A 456 -114.63 30.00 -55.08
C LEU A 456 -114.72 31.16 -54.09
N LEU A 457 -115.72 32.04 -54.22
CA LEU A 457 -116.03 33.07 -53.22
C LEU A 457 -116.45 32.46 -51.87
N LYS A 458 -117.22 31.36 -51.88
CA LYS A 458 -117.57 30.61 -50.66
C LYS A 458 -116.34 29.98 -50.00
N THR A 459 -115.45 29.38 -50.79
CA THR A 459 -114.18 28.83 -50.27
C THR A 459 -113.20 29.92 -49.82
N LEU A 460 -113.24 31.13 -50.39
CA LEU A 460 -112.44 32.28 -49.96
C LEU A 460 -112.95 32.90 -48.65
N GLU A 461 -114.26 32.87 -48.39
CA GLU A 461 -114.84 33.25 -47.09
C GLU A 461 -114.53 32.21 -45.99
N GLU A 462 -114.54 30.92 -46.33
CA GLU A 462 -114.14 29.82 -45.43
C GLU A 462 -112.63 29.86 -45.10
N VAL A 463 -111.77 30.20 -46.06
CA VAL A 463 -110.32 30.37 -45.86
C VAL A 463 -109.98 31.68 -45.14
N ARG A 464 -110.77 32.76 -45.29
CA ARG A 464 -110.63 33.99 -44.47
C ARG A 464 -111.05 33.79 -43.01
N ALA A 465 -112.02 32.91 -42.74
CA ALA A 465 -112.43 32.57 -41.37
C ALA A 465 -111.38 31.68 -40.66
N ALA A 466 -110.66 30.84 -41.40
CA ALA A 466 -109.60 29.98 -40.85
C ALA A 466 -108.24 30.69 -40.67
N SER A 467 -108.00 31.81 -41.37
CA SER A 467 -106.71 32.52 -41.37
C SER A 467 -106.57 33.65 -40.34
N LEU A 468 -107.51 33.76 -39.39
CA LEU A 468 -107.48 34.72 -38.26
C LEU A 468 -106.97 34.11 -36.93
N SER A 469 -106.46 32.87 -36.93
CA SER A 469 -105.67 32.33 -35.81
C SER A 469 -104.26 31.94 -36.27
N ASN A 470 -103.26 32.56 -35.62
CA ASN A 470 -101.81 32.33 -35.74
C ASN A 470 -101.05 32.96 -36.91
N SER A 471 -100.91 34.29 -36.81
CA SER A 471 -99.68 35.04 -37.18
C SER A 471 -98.50 34.54 -36.31
N LYS A 472 -97.22 34.45 -36.70
CA LYS A 472 -96.35 35.39 -37.42
C LYS A 472 -95.08 34.68 -37.95
N GLN A 473 -94.72 35.07 -39.17
CA GLN A 473 -93.43 35.09 -39.87
C GLN A 473 -92.20 35.64 -39.05
N PRO A 474 -90.95 35.77 -39.60
CA PRO A 474 -90.15 34.85 -40.44
C PRO A 474 -88.56 35.00 -40.34
N LYS A 475 -87.85 34.22 -41.19
CA LYS A 475 -86.64 34.53 -42.04
C LYS A 475 -85.15 34.36 -41.58
N HIS A 476 -84.44 33.61 -42.47
CA HIS A 476 -83.03 33.64 -42.98
C HIS A 476 -81.84 33.35 -42.03
N SER A 477 -81.09 32.24 -42.15
CA SER A 477 -80.04 31.79 -43.12
C SER A 477 -78.60 32.24 -42.76
N HIS A 478 -77.68 31.30 -42.48
CA HIS A 478 -76.35 31.13 -43.09
C HIS A 478 -75.37 30.26 -42.26
N HIS A 479 -74.76 29.29 -42.98
CA HIS A 479 -73.36 28.85 -43.00
C HIS A 479 -72.68 28.02 -41.88
N CYS A 480 -71.66 27.30 -42.36
CA CYS A 480 -70.97 26.11 -41.86
C CYS A 480 -69.95 26.31 -40.72
N GLU A 481 -69.48 25.15 -40.26
CA GLU A 481 -68.21 24.78 -39.60
C GLU A 481 -68.29 24.46 -38.11
N CYS A 482 -67.85 23.25 -37.77
CA CYS A 482 -67.63 22.78 -36.40
C CYS A 482 -66.24 22.14 -36.33
N ASP A 483 -65.34 22.84 -35.63
CA ASP A 483 -64.08 22.34 -35.10
C ASP A 483 -64.32 21.40 -33.91
N HIS A 484 -63.45 20.40 -33.76
CA HIS A 484 -63.36 19.59 -32.56
C HIS A 484 -61.90 19.46 -32.13
N VAL A 485 -61.56 20.11 -31.02
CA VAL A 485 -60.29 19.98 -30.29
C VAL A 485 -60.60 19.97 -28.79
N CYS A 486 -60.14 18.92 -28.11
CA CYS A 486 -59.30 18.92 -26.89
C CYS A 486 -59.62 17.72 -25.98
N ASN A 487 -58.59 16.93 -25.64
CA ASN A 487 -58.52 16.33 -24.32
C ASN A 487 -57.08 16.12 -23.83
N SER A 488 -56.92 16.34 -22.52
CA SER A 488 -55.91 15.81 -21.58
C SER A 488 -54.51 16.42 -21.47
N ASN A 489 -54.36 17.36 -20.51
CA ASN A 489 -53.70 17.22 -19.19
C ASN A 489 -52.92 15.90 -18.94
N ASN A 490 -51.75 15.82 -18.27
CA ASN A 490 -51.23 16.66 -17.18
C ASN A 490 -49.71 16.45 -16.93
N CYS A 491 -49.05 17.53 -16.49
CA CYS A 491 -48.02 17.71 -15.44
C CYS A 491 -46.77 16.82 -15.29
N THR A 492 -45.65 17.50 -15.56
CA THR A 492 -44.33 17.47 -14.89
C THR A 492 -44.39 17.86 -13.39
N SER A 493 -43.51 17.27 -12.58
CA SER A 493 -42.99 17.91 -11.36
C SER A 493 -41.56 17.44 -11.07
N SER A 494 -40.72 18.42 -10.78
CA SER A 494 -39.27 18.40 -10.59
C SER A 494 -38.87 18.17 -9.13
N THR A 495 -37.59 17.76 -8.94
CA THR A 495 -36.58 18.08 -7.90
C THR A 495 -37.01 18.53 -6.49
N ASP A 496 -36.36 18.23 -5.37
CA ASP A 496 -34.98 17.91 -4.99
C ASP A 496 -35.03 17.36 -3.56
N GLN A 497 -34.26 16.32 -3.18
CA GLN A 497 -33.78 16.14 -1.79
C GLN A 497 -32.47 15.33 -1.72
N ASN A 498 -31.50 15.97 -1.06
CA ASN A 498 -30.48 15.46 -0.14
C ASN A 498 -29.47 14.37 -0.56
N GLN A 499 -28.22 14.77 -0.40
CA GLN A 499 -26.99 14.01 -0.53
C GLN A 499 -26.71 13.11 0.69
N ASN A 500 -26.14 11.95 0.36
CA ASN A 500 -25.10 11.19 1.06
C ASN A 500 -25.35 10.63 2.47
N SER A 501 -25.61 9.32 2.51
CA SER A 501 -24.98 8.41 3.47
C SER A 501 -25.03 6.97 2.95
N ASP A 502 -23.86 6.38 2.66
CA ASP A 502 -23.51 4.99 2.98
C ASP A 502 -22.24 4.58 2.24
N PHE A 503 -21.19 4.14 2.96
CA PHE A 503 -20.86 2.72 3.12
C PHE A 503 -19.45 2.48 3.70
N HIS A 504 -19.42 1.46 4.57
CA HIS A 504 -18.32 0.53 4.90
C HIS A 504 -16.97 1.04 5.42
N GLN A 505 -16.89 1.08 6.75
CA GLN A 505 -16.15 0.12 7.59
C GLN A 505 -15.22 -0.88 6.86
N GLN A 506 -13.92 -0.59 6.81
CA GLN A 506 -12.83 -1.53 7.04
C GLN A 506 -11.49 -0.80 6.98
N LEU A 507 -10.73 -0.82 8.08
CA LEU A 507 -9.27 -0.60 8.12
C LEU A 507 -8.77 -1.03 9.51
N GLU A 508 -8.74 -2.35 9.72
CA GLU A 508 -7.64 -2.96 10.44
C GLU A 508 -6.48 -3.06 9.44
N THR A 509 -5.35 -2.45 9.77
CA THR A 509 -3.97 -2.96 9.59
C THR A 509 -3.01 -1.77 9.67
N GLU A 510 -2.63 -1.38 10.89
CA GLU A 510 -1.45 -0.52 11.09
C GLU A 510 -0.98 -0.56 12.55
N LYS A 511 -0.65 -1.75 13.09
CA LYS A 511 0.16 -1.92 14.32
C LYS A 511 0.91 -3.26 14.32
N LEU A 512 1.75 -3.49 13.31
CA LEU A 512 2.67 -4.63 13.27
C LEU A 512 4.04 -4.16 12.79
N GLN A 513 4.82 -3.56 13.70
CA GLN A 513 6.30 -3.66 13.68
C GLN A 513 7.03 -3.06 14.90
N GLY A 514 6.34 -2.42 15.86
CA GLY A 514 6.93 -2.06 17.17
C GLY A 514 6.66 -3.03 18.33
N VAL A 515 6.06 -4.19 18.04
CA VAL A 515 5.34 -5.01 19.04
C VAL A 515 6.23 -6.02 19.77
N ARG A 516 7.37 -6.46 19.23
CA ARG A 516 8.09 -7.61 19.81
C ARG A 516 8.85 -7.32 21.11
N ALA A 517 9.47 -6.14 21.22
CA ALA A 517 10.14 -5.72 22.46
C ALA A 517 9.13 -5.20 23.52
N ARG A 518 8.08 -4.49 23.09
CA ARG A 518 7.03 -3.96 24.00
C ARG A 518 6.01 -5.02 24.44
N SER A 519 5.77 -6.09 23.66
CA SER A 519 4.90 -7.19 24.07
C SER A 519 5.59 -8.07 25.09
N SER A 520 6.89 -8.36 24.95
CA SER A 520 7.59 -9.27 25.87
C SER A 520 7.50 -8.79 27.32
N THR A 521 7.71 -7.50 27.60
CA THR A 521 7.73 -7.00 28.98
C THR A 521 6.36 -6.63 29.56
N ARG A 522 5.39 -6.16 28.75
CA ARG A 522 3.98 -6.03 29.21
C ARG A 522 3.44 -7.40 29.61
N THR A 523 3.76 -8.42 28.83
CA THR A 523 3.46 -9.82 29.13
C THR A 523 4.21 -10.31 30.37
N ILE A 524 5.50 -9.98 30.55
CA ILE A 524 6.25 -10.36 31.77
C ILE A 524 5.67 -9.69 33.04
N GLN A 525 5.34 -8.39 33.01
CA GLN A 525 4.73 -7.71 34.16
C GLN A 525 3.31 -8.22 34.44
N SER A 526 2.49 -8.48 33.42
CA SER A 526 1.15 -9.05 33.61
C SER A 526 1.22 -10.48 34.18
N PHE A 527 2.20 -11.28 33.74
CA PHE A 527 2.50 -12.57 34.34
C PHE A 527 2.98 -12.44 35.80
N ILE A 528 3.96 -11.58 36.13
CA ILE A 528 4.47 -11.45 37.52
C ILE A 528 3.36 -11.13 38.54
N PHE A 529 2.36 -10.32 38.15
CA PHE A 529 1.25 -9.92 39.02
C PHE A 529 -0.05 -10.71 38.81
N GLY A 530 -0.05 -11.74 37.96
CA GLY A 530 -1.20 -12.61 37.74
C GLY A 530 -2.41 -11.94 37.08
N ARG A 531 -2.24 -10.81 36.38
CA ARG A 531 -3.33 -10.22 35.59
C ARG A 531 -3.33 -10.87 34.21
N LYS A 532 -4.29 -11.76 33.95
CA LYS A 532 -4.62 -12.15 32.57
C LYS A 532 -5.21 -10.94 31.86
N ASP A 533 -4.50 -10.42 30.86
CA ASP A 533 -5.04 -9.42 29.94
C ASP A 533 -6.35 -9.97 29.35
N SER A 534 -7.47 -9.31 29.66
CA SER A 534 -8.82 -9.61 29.14
C SER A 534 -9.16 -8.65 28.03
#